data_AF-A0A345IHY0-F1
#
_entry.id   AF-A0A345IHY0-F1
#
_cell.length_a   1.000
_cell.length_b   1.000
_cell.length_c   1.000
_cell.angle_alpha   90.00
_cell.angle_beta   90.00
_cell.angle_gamma   90.00
#
_symmetry.space_group_name_H-M   'P 1'
#
loop_
_entity.id
_entity.type
_entity.pdbx_description
1 polymer ?
#
loop_
_entity_poly.entity_id
_entity_poly.type
_entity_poly.pdbx_seq_one_letter_code
_entity_poly.pdbx_strand_id
1 'polypeptide(L)'
;MMSPALFSVLALLGTPTPAPVTLGAQAGQTATLRMDLALRDTLLSREAPNLLTLQTPWGQVQTRPSGTAHRDPAYAGYFGQVRPMTLKVKVPAQVRAGRYAAQLTADLFVCDTADKLCTRRTLKLPVQLQVGKVARPGTLTLKDEHLRPARLRRGLTGN
;
A
#
# COMPACT_ATOMS: atom_id res chain seq x y z
N MET A 1 5.61 48.52 6.70
CA MET A 1 4.49 47.66 7.16
C MET A 1 4.52 46.36 6.37
N MET A 2 4.83 45.27 7.09
CA MET A 2 4.61 43.83 6.87
C MET A 2 4.92 43.21 5.49
N SER A 3 6.11 42.59 5.41
CA SER A 3 6.45 41.50 4.49
C SER A 3 5.61 40.25 4.77
N PRO A 4 5.17 39.49 3.75
CA PRO A 4 4.58 38.18 3.96
C PRO A 4 5.69 37.16 4.24
N ALA A 5 5.68 36.59 5.45
CA ALA A 5 6.51 35.46 5.80
C ALA A 5 6.06 34.24 4.97
N LEU A 6 6.94 33.80 4.07
CA LEU A 6 6.84 32.51 3.40
C LEU A 6 6.94 31.42 4.47
N PHE A 7 5.84 30.71 4.72
CA PHE A 7 5.88 29.45 5.46
C PHE A 7 6.57 28.41 4.59
N SER A 8 7.87 28.26 4.76
CA SER A 8 8.61 27.09 4.30
C SER A 8 8.13 25.88 5.07
N VAL A 9 7.18 25.13 4.52
CA VAL A 9 6.88 23.78 4.98
C VAL A 9 8.12 22.94 4.69
N LEU A 10 8.90 22.62 5.73
CA LEU A 10 9.92 21.60 5.68
C LEU A 10 9.23 20.28 5.32
N ALA A 11 9.30 19.90 4.04
CA ALA A 11 8.96 18.56 3.62
C ALA A 11 10.02 17.61 4.21
N LEU A 12 9.75 17.05 5.38
CA LEU A 12 10.36 15.79 5.80
C LEU A 12 10.16 14.82 4.63
N LEU A 13 11.26 14.43 3.99
CA LEU A 13 11.31 13.49 2.87
C LEU A 13 10.87 12.09 3.37
N GLY A 14 9.59 11.97 3.67
CA GLY A 14 8.91 10.71 3.93
C GLY A 14 8.86 9.89 2.65
N THR A 15 8.77 8.57 2.80
CA THR A 15 8.53 7.69 1.67
C THR A 15 7.29 8.16 0.91
N PRO A 16 7.36 8.30 -0.43
CA PRO A 16 6.22 8.74 -1.23
C PRO A 16 5.00 7.88 -0.87
N THR A 17 3.91 8.54 -0.52
CA THR A 17 2.65 7.86 -0.23
C THR A 17 1.89 7.72 -1.54
N PRO A 18 1.44 6.52 -1.92
CA PRO A 18 0.63 6.36 -3.13
C PRO A 18 -0.65 7.18 -3.04
N ALA A 19 -1.17 7.60 -4.20
CA ALA A 19 -2.38 8.41 -4.26
C ALA A 19 -3.57 7.69 -3.58
N PRO A 20 -4.45 8.43 -2.88
CA PRO A 20 -5.66 7.86 -2.31
C PRO A 20 -6.52 7.20 -3.39
N VAL A 21 -7.14 6.06 -3.06
CA VAL A 21 -8.00 5.31 -3.98
C VAL A 21 -9.45 5.39 -3.57
N THR A 22 -10.32 5.66 -4.55
CA THR A 22 -11.77 5.68 -4.36
C THR A 22 -12.39 4.41 -4.95
N LEU A 23 -13.18 3.72 -4.13
CA LEU A 23 -13.95 2.53 -4.48
C LEU A 23 -15.43 2.90 -4.60
N GLY A 24 -16.02 2.71 -5.77
CA GLY A 24 -17.46 2.89 -5.97
C GLY A 24 -18.22 1.60 -5.69
N ALA A 25 -19.30 1.66 -4.93
CA ALA A 25 -20.21 0.52 -4.72
C ALA A 25 -21.65 0.98 -4.47
N GLN A 26 -22.60 0.05 -4.64
CA GLN A 26 -23.98 0.26 -4.20
C GLN A 26 -24.20 -0.43 -2.84
N ALA A 27 -25.24 -0.02 -2.11
CA ALA A 27 -25.65 -0.73 -0.90
C ALA A 27 -26.01 -2.19 -1.24
N GLY A 28 -25.58 -3.13 -0.39
CA GLY A 28 -25.77 -4.57 -0.62
C GLY A 28 -24.77 -5.20 -1.60
N GLN A 29 -23.96 -4.40 -2.31
CA GLN A 29 -22.97 -4.91 -3.27
C GLN A 29 -21.59 -5.12 -2.64
N THR A 30 -20.70 -5.74 -3.42
CA THR A 30 -19.28 -5.93 -3.05
C THR A 30 -18.42 -4.85 -3.69
N ALA A 31 -17.76 -4.04 -2.87
CA ALA A 31 -16.69 -3.16 -3.33
C ALA A 31 -15.41 -3.97 -3.53
N THR A 32 -14.67 -3.69 -4.61
CA THR A 32 -13.48 -4.43 -5.00
C THR A 32 -12.27 -3.50 -5.12
N LEU A 33 -11.22 -3.81 -4.36
CA LEU A 33 -9.90 -3.17 -4.48
C LEU A 33 -8.92 -4.17 -5.07
N ARG A 34 -8.31 -3.81 -6.19
CA ARG A 34 -7.18 -4.53 -6.77
C ARG A 34 -5.86 -3.91 -6.29
N MET A 35 -4.95 -4.75 -5.86
CA MET A 35 -3.63 -4.40 -5.37
C MET A 35 -2.56 -5.01 -6.28
N ASP A 36 -1.74 -4.18 -6.89
CA ASP A 36 -0.62 -4.58 -7.73
C ASP A 36 0.71 -4.19 -7.03
N LEU A 37 1.67 -5.13 -6.98
CA LEU A 37 3.04 -4.86 -6.52
C LEU A 37 3.95 -4.82 -7.75
N ALA A 38 4.27 -3.62 -8.21
CA ALA A 38 5.14 -3.37 -9.35
C ALA A 38 6.58 -3.10 -8.85
N LEU A 39 7.20 -4.12 -8.27
CA LEU A 39 8.53 -4.05 -7.68
C LEU A 39 9.59 -4.48 -8.69
N ARG A 40 10.73 -3.79 -8.70
CA ARG A 40 11.86 -4.09 -9.59
C ARG A 40 13.12 -4.42 -8.80
N ASP A 41 13.50 -3.52 -7.90
CA ASP A 41 14.74 -3.62 -7.13
C ASP A 41 14.47 -4.14 -5.69
N THR A 42 13.19 -4.21 -5.31
CA THR A 42 12.70 -4.68 -4.02
C THR A 42 12.12 -6.08 -4.16
N LEU A 43 12.66 -7.03 -3.38
CA LEU A 43 12.15 -8.39 -3.32
C LEU A 43 11.17 -8.55 -2.15
N LEU A 44 10.07 -9.26 -2.39
CA LEU A 44 9.10 -9.62 -1.36
C LEU A 44 9.36 -11.06 -0.89
N SER A 45 9.56 -11.26 0.41
CA SER A 45 9.76 -12.61 0.97
C SER A 45 8.52 -13.47 0.79
N ARG A 46 8.69 -14.76 0.47
CA ARG A 46 7.60 -15.75 0.34
C ARG A 46 7.26 -16.44 1.65
N GLU A 47 8.26 -16.56 2.51
CA GLU A 47 8.18 -17.32 3.76
C GLU A 47 7.72 -16.44 4.93
N ALA A 48 7.90 -15.13 4.81
CA ALA A 48 7.45 -14.18 5.82
C ALA A 48 5.91 -14.03 5.85
N PRO A 49 5.34 -13.65 7.00
CA PRO A 49 3.89 -13.51 7.17
C PRO A 49 3.36 -12.20 6.58
N ASN A 50 3.54 -12.01 5.27
CA ASN A 50 3.03 -10.84 4.56
C ASN A 50 1.50 -10.81 4.59
N LEU A 51 0.92 -9.65 4.89
CA LEU A 51 -0.51 -9.50 5.05
C LEU A 51 -1.00 -8.14 4.54
N LEU A 52 -2.08 -8.15 3.78
CA LEU A 52 -2.83 -6.96 3.42
C LEU A 52 -4.20 -7.03 4.10
N THR A 53 -4.55 -5.98 4.83
CA THR A 53 -5.84 -5.85 5.52
C THR A 53 -6.55 -4.59 5.04
N LEU A 54 -7.70 -4.74 4.38
CA LEU A 54 -8.60 -3.63 4.10
C LEU A 54 -9.63 -3.55 5.21
N GLN A 55 -9.57 -2.48 6.00
CA GLN A 55 -10.52 -2.15 7.04
C GLN A 55 -11.53 -1.12 6.52
N THR A 56 -12.80 -1.38 6.78
CA THR A 56 -13.93 -0.53 6.42
C THR A 56 -14.81 -0.32 7.65
N PRO A 57 -15.78 0.61 7.62
CA PRO A 57 -16.69 0.81 8.74
C PRO A 57 -17.59 -0.39 9.07
N TRP A 58 -17.69 -1.38 8.16
CA TRP A 58 -18.59 -2.53 8.31
C TRP A 58 -17.86 -3.86 8.51
N GLY A 59 -16.53 -3.82 8.57
CA GLY A 59 -15.71 -5.02 8.73
C GLY A 59 -14.36 -4.91 8.02
N GLN A 60 -13.64 -6.02 8.03
CA GLN A 60 -12.32 -6.12 7.43
C GLN A 60 -12.20 -7.35 6.54
N VAL A 61 -11.35 -7.26 5.54
CA VAL A 61 -10.94 -8.38 4.68
C VAL A 61 -9.43 -8.43 4.63
N GLN A 62 -8.89 -9.65 4.63
CA GLN A 62 -7.46 -9.91 4.59
C GLN A 62 -7.10 -10.74 3.37
N THR A 63 -5.89 -10.51 2.85
CA THR A 63 -5.30 -11.33 1.80
C THR A 63 -3.79 -11.39 1.95
N ARG A 64 -3.17 -12.42 1.37
CA ARG A 64 -1.73 -12.60 1.37
C ARG A 64 -1.20 -12.54 -0.07
N PRO A 65 -0.01 -11.94 -0.27
CA PRO A 65 0.69 -12.05 -1.54
C PRO A 65 0.89 -13.51 -1.95
N SER A 66 0.73 -13.79 -3.23
CA SER A 66 0.99 -15.09 -3.84
C SER A 66 1.67 -14.87 -5.19
N GLY A 67 2.29 -15.90 -5.75
CA GLY A 67 3.13 -15.72 -6.92
C GLY A 67 4.09 -16.86 -7.16
N THR A 68 5.02 -16.64 -8.09
CA THR A 68 6.08 -17.58 -8.42
C THR A 68 7.35 -17.27 -7.65
N ALA A 69 8.14 -18.30 -7.38
CA ALA A 69 9.48 -18.15 -6.82
C ALA A 69 10.38 -17.31 -7.74
N HIS A 70 11.37 -16.64 -7.16
CA HIS A 70 12.44 -16.02 -7.92
C HIS A 70 13.20 -17.09 -8.73
N ARG A 71 13.66 -16.74 -9.95
CA ARG A 71 14.34 -17.67 -10.84
C ARG A 71 15.79 -17.94 -10.45
N ASP A 72 16.46 -16.92 -9.91
CA ASP A 72 17.79 -17.06 -9.34
C ASP A 72 17.74 -17.85 -8.03
N PRO A 73 18.47 -18.99 -7.91
CA PRO A 73 18.52 -19.81 -6.71
C PRO A 73 18.93 -19.05 -5.45
N ALA A 74 19.77 -18.02 -5.57
CA ALA A 74 20.19 -17.19 -4.42
C ALA A 74 19.01 -16.45 -3.77
N TYR A 75 17.90 -16.28 -4.49
CA TYR A 75 16.70 -15.58 -4.04
C TYR A 75 15.45 -16.48 -4.01
N ALA A 76 15.60 -17.81 -3.93
CA ALA A 76 14.47 -18.75 -3.96
C ALA A 76 13.37 -18.49 -2.89
N GLY A 77 13.77 -17.92 -1.73
CA GLY A 77 12.88 -17.50 -0.65
C GLY A 77 12.05 -16.24 -0.94
N TYR A 78 12.22 -15.61 -2.11
CA TYR A 78 11.52 -14.40 -2.54
C TYR A 78 10.62 -14.66 -3.76
N PHE A 79 9.62 -13.80 -3.94
CA PHE A 79 8.77 -13.81 -5.13
C PHE A 79 9.56 -13.25 -6.32
N GLY A 80 9.57 -13.98 -7.43
CA GLY A 80 10.03 -13.44 -8.72
C GLY A 80 8.93 -12.70 -9.47
N GLN A 81 7.68 -13.09 -9.24
CA GLN A 81 6.50 -12.40 -9.72
C GLN A 81 5.39 -12.53 -8.69
N VAL A 82 4.86 -11.39 -8.23
CA VAL A 82 3.69 -11.35 -7.34
C VAL A 82 2.43 -11.24 -8.19
N ARG A 83 1.44 -12.09 -7.93
CA ARG A 83 0.12 -12.00 -8.56
C ARG A 83 -0.65 -10.82 -7.98
N PRO A 84 -1.42 -10.10 -8.80
CA PRO A 84 -2.36 -9.11 -8.34
C PRO A 84 -3.31 -9.67 -7.28
N MET A 85 -3.45 -8.94 -6.17
CA MET A 85 -4.35 -9.32 -5.10
C MET A 85 -5.68 -8.58 -5.25
N THR A 86 -6.77 -9.21 -4.83
CA THR A 86 -8.10 -8.61 -4.87
C THR A 86 -8.72 -8.69 -3.49
N LEU A 87 -9.04 -7.54 -2.91
CA LEU A 87 -9.75 -7.43 -1.63
C LEU A 87 -11.21 -7.08 -1.94
N LYS A 88 -12.13 -7.93 -1.48
CA LYS A 88 -13.57 -7.81 -1.70
C LYS A 88 -14.26 -7.56 -0.38
N VAL A 89 -14.98 -6.45 -0.25
CA VAL A 89 -15.71 -6.09 0.97
C VAL A 89 -17.18 -5.87 0.65
N LYS A 90 -18.06 -6.50 1.43
CA LYS A 90 -19.51 -6.37 1.28
C LYS A 90 -19.97 -5.08 1.94
N VAL A 91 -20.68 -4.24 1.19
CA VAL A 91 -21.41 -3.08 1.70
C VAL A 91 -22.76 -3.58 2.21
N PRO A 92 -23.13 -3.37 3.48
CA PRO A 92 -24.45 -3.75 3.97
C PRO A 92 -25.59 -3.06 3.18
N ALA A 93 -26.73 -3.73 3.04
CA ALA A 93 -27.86 -3.23 2.24
C ALA A 93 -28.52 -1.96 2.82
N GLN A 94 -28.39 -1.76 4.13
CA GLN A 94 -28.95 -0.61 4.86
C GLN A 94 -28.05 0.64 4.85
N VAL A 95 -26.88 0.59 4.20
CA VAL A 95 -25.97 1.73 4.16
C VAL A 95 -26.51 2.83 3.25
N ARG A 96 -26.54 4.06 3.74
CA ARG A 96 -26.97 5.23 2.97
C ARG A 96 -25.92 5.61 1.92
N ALA A 97 -26.34 6.31 0.87
CA ALA A 97 -25.39 6.89 -0.08
C ALA A 97 -24.49 7.90 0.65
N GLY A 98 -23.19 7.88 0.36
CA GLY A 98 -22.22 8.71 1.08
C GLY A 98 -20.77 8.29 0.87
N ARG A 99 -19.87 9.03 1.51
CA ARG A 99 -18.44 8.75 1.56
C ARG A 99 -18.08 8.13 2.90
N TYR A 100 -17.37 7.02 2.84
CA TYR A 100 -16.97 6.24 3.99
C TYR A 100 -15.45 6.07 3.97
N ALA A 101 -14.80 6.41 5.09
CA ALA A 101 -13.37 6.22 5.24
C ALA A 101 -13.05 4.73 5.41
N ALA A 102 -12.03 4.26 4.71
CA ALA A 102 -11.45 2.94 4.82
C ALA A 102 -9.92 3.06 4.85
N GLN A 103 -9.25 2.00 5.29
CA GLN A 103 -7.80 1.97 5.36
C GLN A 103 -7.30 0.62 4.89
N LEU A 104 -6.33 0.64 3.98
CA LEU A 104 -5.54 -0.53 3.65
C LEU A 104 -4.25 -0.51 4.47
N THR A 105 -4.05 -1.53 5.29
CA THR A 105 -2.77 -1.79 5.94
C THR A 105 -2.03 -2.89 5.18
N ALA A 106 -0.78 -2.66 4.82
CA ALA A 106 0.08 -3.66 4.20
C ALA A 106 1.31 -3.88 5.08
N ASP A 107 1.39 -5.05 5.71
CA ASP A 107 2.56 -5.55 6.44
C ASP A 107 3.36 -6.46 5.51
N LEU A 108 4.48 -5.95 5.00
CA LEU A 108 5.29 -6.60 3.99
C LEU A 108 6.73 -6.75 4.47
N PHE A 109 7.33 -7.91 4.22
CA PHE A 109 8.74 -8.19 4.51
C PHE A 109 9.50 -8.15 3.21
N VAL A 110 10.30 -7.11 3.06
CA VAL A 110 10.95 -6.76 1.80
C VAL A 110 12.46 -6.63 1.95
N CYS A 111 13.19 -6.92 0.89
CA CYS A 111 14.63 -6.71 0.81
C CYS A 111 14.95 -5.82 -0.39
N ASP A 112 15.64 -4.70 -0.15
CA ASP A 112 16.22 -3.89 -1.21
C ASP A 112 17.52 -4.57 -1.67
N THR A 113 17.59 -4.92 -2.96
CA THR A 113 18.74 -5.64 -3.52
C THR A 113 19.97 -4.76 -3.71
N ALA A 114 19.78 -3.45 -3.89
CA ALA A 114 20.88 -2.50 -4.06
C ALA A 114 21.57 -2.22 -2.72
N ASP A 115 20.78 -1.97 -1.67
CA ASP A 115 21.30 -1.66 -0.34
C ASP A 115 21.52 -2.92 0.53
N LYS A 116 21.16 -4.12 0.03
CA LYS A 116 21.20 -5.42 0.74
C LYS A 116 20.52 -5.38 2.11
N LEU A 117 19.43 -4.63 2.21
CA LEU A 117 18.74 -4.35 3.47
C LEU A 117 17.34 -4.96 3.47
N CYS A 118 17.09 -5.86 4.42
CA CYS A 118 15.80 -6.49 4.63
C CYS A 118 15.06 -5.83 5.80
N THR A 119 13.80 -5.46 5.59
CA THR A 119 12.98 -4.79 6.60
C THR A 119 11.53 -5.26 6.57
N ARG A 120 10.87 -5.18 7.73
CA ARG A 120 9.41 -5.18 7.79
C ARG A 120 8.91 -3.76 7.51
N ARG A 121 8.00 -3.63 6.55
CA ARG A 121 7.36 -2.38 6.15
C ARG A 121 5.88 -2.47 6.45
N THR A 122 5.37 -1.51 7.21
CA THR A 122 3.94 -1.35 7.47
C THR A 122 3.49 -0.08 6.80
N LEU A 123 2.66 -0.21 5.76
CA LEU A 123 2.03 0.92 5.07
C LEU A 123 0.59 1.06 5.52
N LYS A 124 0.16 2.31 5.77
CA LYS A 124 -1.24 2.65 6.03
C LYS A 124 -1.73 3.57 4.93
N LEU A 125 -2.56 3.05 4.04
CA LEU A 125 -2.97 3.74 2.82
C LEU A 125 -4.45 4.13 2.93
N PRO A 126 -4.79 5.41 2.73
CA PRO A 126 -6.17 5.86 2.80
C PRO A 126 -6.96 5.32 1.60
N VAL A 127 -8.13 4.77 1.88
CA VAL A 127 -9.09 4.30 0.87
C VAL A 127 -10.43 4.98 1.14
N GLN A 128 -11.10 5.48 0.10
CA GLN A 128 -12.42 6.06 0.23
C GLN A 128 -13.47 5.17 -0.44
N LEU A 129 -14.49 4.76 0.31
CA LEU A 129 -15.65 4.05 -0.22
C LEU A 129 -16.74 5.07 -0.55
N GLN A 130 -17.09 5.19 -1.83
CA GLN A 130 -18.20 5.99 -2.31
C GLN A 130 -19.40 5.06 -2.54
N VAL A 131 -20.35 5.08 -1.61
CA VAL A 131 -21.62 4.38 -1.75
C VAL A 131 -22.59 5.27 -2.53
N GLY A 132 -23.10 4.78 -3.64
CA GLY A 132 -23.98 5.54 -4.51
C GLY A 132 -24.54 4.68 -5.63
N LYS A 133 -24.81 5.29 -6.80
CA LYS A 133 -25.39 4.58 -7.95
C LYS A 133 -24.35 3.85 -8.81
N VAL A 134 -23.08 4.22 -8.71
CA VAL A 134 -22.02 3.72 -9.60
C VAL A 134 -21.10 2.78 -8.83
N ALA A 135 -21.07 1.51 -9.23
CA ALA A 135 -20.05 0.57 -8.79
C ALA A 135 -18.81 0.72 -9.67
N ARG A 136 -17.65 0.95 -9.06
CA ARG A 136 -16.37 1.06 -9.77
C ARG A 136 -15.26 0.45 -8.92
N PRO A 137 -14.60 -0.62 -9.39
CA PRO A 137 -13.41 -1.15 -8.72
C PRO A 137 -12.31 -0.08 -8.66
N GLY A 138 -11.53 -0.09 -7.59
CA GLY A 138 -10.30 0.71 -7.50
C GLY A 138 -9.07 -0.16 -7.69
N THR A 139 -8.00 0.48 -8.12
CA THR A 139 -6.69 -0.14 -8.25
C THR A 139 -5.68 0.70 -7.48
N LEU A 140 -4.83 0.04 -6.71
CA LEU A 140 -3.69 0.65 -6.04
C LEU A 140 -2.43 -0.12 -6.43
N THR A 141 -1.40 0.61 -6.83
CA THR A 141 -0.11 0.05 -7.20
C THR A 141 0.96 0.49 -6.21
N LEU A 142 1.64 -0.48 -5.61
CA LEU A 142 2.85 -0.23 -4.83
C LEU A 142 4.08 -0.48 -5.68
N LYS A 143 5.03 0.45 -5.60
CA LYS A 143 6.31 0.42 -6.29
C LYS A 143 7.43 0.44 -5.26
N ASP A 144 8.66 0.28 -5.73
CA ASP A 144 9.86 0.26 -4.89
C ASP A 144 9.94 1.50 -3.97
N GLU A 145 9.67 2.69 -4.48
CA GLU A 145 9.76 3.94 -3.71
C GLU A 145 8.81 4.00 -2.50
N HIS A 146 7.69 3.27 -2.51
CA HIS A 146 6.77 3.20 -1.37
C HIS A 146 7.27 2.27 -0.27
N LEU A 147 8.13 1.30 -0.62
CA LEU A 147 8.59 0.24 0.27
C LEU A 147 10.03 0.44 0.75
N ARG A 148 10.84 1.20 0.02
CA ARG A 148 12.21 1.51 0.41
C ARG A 148 12.26 2.19 1.79
N PRO A 149 13.19 1.79 2.66
CA PRO A 149 13.40 2.47 3.93
C PRO A 149 13.86 3.91 3.68
N ALA A 150 13.44 4.84 4.55
CA ALA A 150 13.94 6.22 4.51
C ALA A 150 15.45 6.19 4.78
N ARG A 151 16.25 6.67 3.82
CA ARG A 151 17.70 6.76 4.00
C ARG A 151 17.98 7.78 5.11
N LEU A 152 18.53 7.32 6.22
CA LEU A 152 19.22 8.22 7.14
C LEU A 152 20.45 8.75 6.36
N ARG A 153 20.43 10.04 6.00
CA ARG A 153 21.67 10.73 5.64
C ARG A 153 22.56 10.65 6.88
N ARG A 154 23.57 9.77 6.89
CA ARG A 154 24.72 9.96 7.78
C ARG A 154 25.34 11.28 7.37
N GLY A 155 25.11 12.32 8.16
CA GLY A 155 25.87 13.55 8.07
C GLY A 155 27.34 13.19 8.24
N LEU A 156 28.12 13.35 7.18
CA LEU A 156 29.55 13.53 7.29
C LEU A 156 29.78 14.86 8.00
N THR A 157 29.75 14.87 9.32
CA THR A 157 30.51 15.83 10.11
C THR A 157 31.88 15.20 10.32
N GLY A 158 32.74 15.33 9.31
CA GLY A 158 34.18 15.20 9.50
C GLY A 158 34.69 16.55 9.97
N ASN A 159 35.19 16.60 11.20
CA ASN A 159 36.01 17.69 11.74
C ASN A 159 37.29 17.84 10.92
#